data_AF-A0A8T5NBJ9-F1
#
_entry.id   AF-A0A8T5NBJ9-F1
#
_cell.length_a   1.000
_cell.length_b   1.000
_cell.length_c   1.000
_cell.angle_alpha   90.00
_cell.angle_beta   90.00
_cell.angle_gamma   90.00
#
_symmetry.space_group_name_H-M   'P 1'
#
loop_
_entity.id
_entity.type
_entity.pdbx_description
1 polymer ?
#
loop_
_entity_poly.entity_id
_entity_poly.type
_entity_poly.pdbx_seq_one_letter_code
_entity_poly.pdbx_strand_id
1 'polypeptide(L)'
;MVLLETLTIASGAIYGYLKPGKEDRTALLKKGVLIGIILGLVFTGLGMLVNIKFLLPSSVVGFLIFIEVIILAVLFVLGTFIGDWLEEKSKAA
;
A
#
# COMPACT_ATOMS: atom_id res chain seq x y z
N MET A 1 -0.74 -7.13 13.70
CA MET A 1 -1.88 -6.81 12.81
C MET A 1 -2.42 -5.42 13.10
N VAL A 2 -3.23 -5.22 14.16
CA VAL A 2 -3.96 -3.95 14.41
C VAL A 2 -3.12 -2.67 14.35
N LEU A 3 -1.90 -2.67 14.90
CA LEU A 3 -1.04 -1.49 14.88
C LEU A 3 -0.65 -1.06 13.45
N LEU A 4 -0.29 -2.02 12.59
CA LEU A 4 0.17 -1.72 11.23
C LEU A 4 -0.97 -1.20 10.36
N GLU A 5 -2.15 -1.80 10.48
CA GLU A 5 -3.39 -1.36 9.82
C GLU A 5 -3.73 0.08 10.23
N THR A 6 -3.68 0.36 11.54
CA THR A 6 -3.98 1.69 12.10
C THR A 6 -2.99 2.74 11.58
N LEU A 7 -1.68 2.43 11.59
CA LEU A 7 -0.65 3.31 11.04
C LEU A 7 -0.83 3.55 9.55
N THR A 8 -1.29 2.54 8.81
CA THR A 8 -1.50 2.63 7.36
C THR A 8 -2.68 3.55 7.03
N ILE A 9 -3.79 3.42 7.75
CA ILE A 9 -4.94 4.33 7.62
C ILE A 9 -4.53 5.75 8.01
N ALA A 10 -3.82 5.92 9.13
CA ALA A 10 -3.35 7.22 9.59
C ALA A 10 -2.40 7.87 8.56
N SER A 11 -1.49 7.09 7.99
CA SER A 11 -0.57 7.57 6.94
C SER A 11 -1.33 7.98 5.68
N GLY A 12 -2.32 7.18 5.26
CA GLY A 12 -3.22 7.52 4.16
C GLY A 12 -3.98 8.82 4.43
N ALA A 13 -4.52 8.99 5.64
CA ALA A 13 -5.24 10.20 6.03
C ALA A 13 -4.34 11.44 6.05
N ILE A 14 -3.13 11.34 6.61
CA ILE A 14 -2.14 12.43 6.54
C ILE A 14 -1.81 12.76 5.08
N TYR A 15 -1.62 11.74 4.25
CA TYR A 15 -1.27 11.93 2.85
C TYR A 15 -2.38 12.63 2.05
N GLY A 16 -3.63 12.19 2.20
CA GLY A 16 -4.80 12.83 1.59
C GLY A 16 -4.96 14.28 2.08
N TYR A 17 -4.86 14.49 3.40
CA TYR A 17 -4.96 15.84 3.98
C TYR A 17 -3.89 16.81 3.44
N LEU A 18 -2.65 16.33 3.22
CA LEU A 18 -1.57 17.16 2.67
C LEU A 18 -1.70 17.40 1.15
N LYS A 19 -2.40 16.53 0.42
CA LYS A 19 -2.58 16.61 -1.04
C LYS A 19 -4.05 16.42 -1.46
N PRO A 20 -4.96 17.27 -0.96
CA PRO A 20 -6.40 17.09 -1.12
C PRO A 20 -6.83 17.25 -2.59
N GLY A 21 -7.60 16.29 -3.11
CA GLY A 21 -8.31 16.39 -4.39
C GLY A 21 -7.43 16.51 -5.66
N LYS A 22 -6.10 16.50 -5.53
CA LYS A 22 -5.14 16.60 -6.64
C LYS A 22 -4.54 15.26 -7.06
N GLU A 23 -4.86 14.19 -6.34
CA GLU A 23 -4.33 12.88 -6.64
C GLU A 23 -5.26 12.06 -7.51
N ASP A 24 -4.73 11.66 -8.66
CA ASP A 24 -5.29 10.57 -9.43
C ASP A 24 -5.07 9.26 -8.65
N ARG A 25 -6.04 8.94 -7.80
CA ARG A 25 -6.09 7.72 -6.97
C ARG A 25 -5.93 6.46 -7.83
N THR A 26 -6.39 6.51 -9.08
CA THR A 26 -6.21 5.45 -10.07
C THR A 26 -4.76 5.35 -10.52
N ALA A 27 -4.08 6.47 -10.79
CA ALA A 27 -2.64 6.48 -11.07
C ALA A 27 -1.81 6.03 -9.86
N LEU A 28 -2.21 6.39 -8.64
CA LEU A 28 -1.56 5.96 -7.40
C LEU A 28 -1.65 4.44 -7.21
N LEU A 29 -2.85 3.87 -7.40
CA LEU A 29 -3.04 2.42 -7.41
C LEU A 29 -2.25 1.74 -8.52
N LYS A 30 -2.28 2.26 -9.76
CA LYS A 30 -1.50 1.70 -10.88
C LYS A 30 0.00 1.72 -10.62
N LYS A 31 0.53 2.84 -10.10
CA LYS A 31 1.94 2.96 -9.73
C LYS A 31 2.29 2.02 -8.58
N GLY A 32 1.45 1.92 -7.56
CA GLY A 32 1.60 0.97 -6.46
C GLY A 32 1.65 -0.48 -6.92
N VAL A 33 0.72 -0.89 -7.80
CA VAL A 33 0.70 -2.22 -8.41
C VAL A 33 1.95 -2.46 -9.25
N LEU A 34 2.35 -1.49 -10.10
CA LEU A 34 3.54 -1.62 -10.94
C LEU A 34 4.81 -1.77 -10.09
N ILE A 35 4.99 -0.92 -9.08
CA ILE A 35 6.13 -0.99 -8.15
C ILE A 35 6.10 -2.32 -7.39
N GLY A 36 4.93 -2.76 -6.93
CA GLY A 36 4.76 -4.05 -6.25
C GLY A 36 5.15 -5.25 -7.12
N ILE A 37 4.75 -5.26 -8.40
CA ILE A 37 5.14 -6.29 -9.37
C ILE A 37 6.65 -6.28 -9.58
N ILE A 38 7.25 -5.10 -9.80
CA ILE A 38 8.70 -4.97 -10.01
C ILE A 38 9.46 -5.49 -8.78
N LEU A 39 9.08 -5.06 -7.57
CA LEU A 39 9.71 -5.53 -6.34
C LEU A 39 9.53 -7.03 -6.15
N GLY A 40 8.34 -7.57 -6.43
CA GLY A 40 8.08 -9.02 -6.36
C GLY A 40 9.00 -9.82 -7.28
N LEU A 41 9.20 -9.36 -8.52
CA LEU A 41 10.12 -9.99 -9.47
C LEU A 41 11.57 -9.89 -9.02
N VAL A 42 12.01 -8.73 -8.52
CA VAL A 42 13.38 -8.52 -8.01
C VAL A 42 13.66 -9.44 -6.84
N PHE A 43 12.77 -9.49 -5.84
CA PHE A 43 12.95 -10.37 -4.68
C PHE A 43 12.91 -11.86 -5.05
N THR A 44 12.06 -12.25 -6.00
CA THR A 44 12.03 -13.62 -6.52
C THR A 44 13.37 -13.98 -7.18
N GLY A 45 13.92 -13.11 -8.03
CA GLY A 45 15.21 -13.31 -8.68
C GLY A 45 16.38 -13.36 -7.70
N LEU A 46 16.40 -12.47 -6.70
CA LEU A 46 17.39 -12.50 -5.62
C LEU A 46 17.30 -13.81 -4.82
N GLY A 47 16.10 -14.27 -4.49
CA GLY A 47 15.88 -15.55 -3.79
C GLY A 47 16.47 -16.76 -4.51
N MET A 48 16.42 -16.78 -5.85
CA MET A 48 17.02 -17.84 -6.66
C MET A 48 18.56 -17.87 -6.56
N LEU A 49 19.21 -16.71 -6.44
CA LEU A 49 20.68 -16.61 -6.40
C LEU A 49 21.28 -17.11 -5.08
N VAL A 50 20.57 -16.93 -3.96
CA VAL A 50 21.09 -17.26 -2.62
C VAL A 50 20.77 -18.71 -2.18
N ASN A 51 20.17 -19.53 -3.06
CA ASN A 51 19.65 -20.88 -2.74
C ASN A 51 18.70 -20.88 -1.52
N ILE A 52 18.09 -19.73 -1.25
CA ILE A 52 17.16 -19.56 -0.16
C ILE A 52 15.82 -20.11 -0.66
N LYS A 53 15.42 -21.29 -0.17
CA LYS A 53 14.09 -21.89 -0.38
C LYS A 53 12.93 -21.02 0.12
N PHE A 54 13.23 -19.86 0.71
CA PHE A 54 12.31 -19.01 1.48
C PHE A 54 11.55 -17.96 0.64
N LEU A 55 11.85 -17.79 -0.65
CA LEU A 55 11.34 -16.65 -1.43
C LEU A 55 10.58 -17.04 -2.69
N LEU A 56 9.66 -18.00 -2.55
CA LEU A 56 8.73 -18.31 -3.62
C LEU A 56 7.35 -17.70 -3.35
N PRO A 57 6.79 -16.96 -4.33
CA PRO A 57 5.35 -16.67 -4.43
C PRO A 57 4.45 -17.91 -4.38
N SER A 58 5.02 -19.12 -4.57
CA SER A 58 4.31 -20.41 -4.49
C SER A 58 4.29 -21.04 -3.09
N SER A 59 4.89 -20.40 -2.08
CA SER A 59 4.73 -20.82 -0.68
C SER A 59 3.49 -20.17 -0.06
N VAL A 60 2.78 -20.90 0.80
CA VAL A 60 1.61 -20.39 1.56
C VAL A 60 1.94 -19.06 2.25
N VAL A 61 3.17 -18.92 2.75
CA VAL A 61 3.66 -17.68 3.40
C VAL A 61 3.74 -16.51 2.42
N GLY A 62 4.28 -16.71 1.21
CA GLY A 62 4.34 -15.67 0.19
C GLY A 62 2.96 -15.18 -0.25
N PHE A 63 1.99 -16.10 -0.35
CA PHE A 63 0.60 -15.76 -0.67
C PHE A 63 -0.07 -14.95 0.45
N LEU A 64 0.16 -15.30 1.72
CA LEU A 64 -0.35 -14.52 2.86
C LEU A 64 0.23 -13.11 2.91
N ILE A 65 1.53 -12.95 2.65
CA ILE A 65 2.18 -11.63 2.57
C ILE A 65 1.58 -10.81 1.42
N PHE A 66 1.34 -11.43 0.27
CA PHE A 66 0.71 -10.76 -0.87
C PHE A 66 -0.69 -10.22 -0.54
N ILE A 67 -1.51 -11.04 0.13
CA ILE A 67 -2.84 -10.61 0.59
C ILE A 67 -2.71 -9.45 1.58
N GLU A 68 -1.79 -9.53 2.55
CA GLU A 68 -1.59 -8.47 3.54
C GLU A 68 -1.20 -7.14 2.88
N VAL A 69 -0.30 -7.17 1.90
CA VAL A 69 0.08 -5.97 1.13
C VAL A 69 -1.12 -5.36 0.40
N ILE A 70 -1.99 -6.19 -0.19
CA ILE A 70 -3.23 -5.69 -0.84
C ILE A 70 -4.14 -5.03 0.19
N ILE A 71 -4.35 -5.66 1.35
CA ILE A 71 -5.19 -5.11 2.42
C ILE A 71 -4.64 -3.75 2.88
N LEU A 72 -3.33 -3.66 3.12
CA LEU A 72 -2.69 -2.40 3.50
C LEU A 72 -2.82 -1.33 2.41
N ALA A 73 -2.67 -1.69 1.13
CA ALA A 73 -2.87 -0.75 0.03
C ALA A 73 -4.30 -0.21 -0.02
N VAL A 74 -5.31 -1.07 0.18
CA VAL A 74 -6.72 -0.65 0.24
C VAL A 74 -6.96 0.25 1.46
N LEU A 75 -6.45 -0.11 2.64
CA LEU A 75 -6.58 0.70 3.85
C LEU A 75 -5.91 2.06 3.71
N PHE A 76 -4.75 2.12 3.07
CA PHE A 76 -4.06 3.38 2.78
C PHE A 76 -4.92 4.26 1.89
N VAL A 77 -5.45 3.71 0.78
CA VAL A 77 -6.34 4.43 -0.13
C VAL A 77 -7.57 4.94 0.62
N LEU A 78 -8.23 4.11 1.44
CA LEU A 78 -9.35 4.56 2.29
C LEU A 78 -8.94 5.69 3.24
N GLY A 79 -7.76 5.61 3.84
CA GLY A 79 -7.17 6.69 4.61
C GLY A 79 -7.11 8.00 3.82
N THR A 80 -6.65 7.97 2.57
CA THR A 80 -6.58 9.19 1.73
C THR A 80 -7.93 9.88 1.56
N PHE A 81 -9.04 9.13 1.42
CA PHE A 81 -10.38 9.72 1.36
C PHE A 81 -10.76 10.43 2.66
N ILE A 82 -10.40 9.87 3.82
CA ILE A 82 -10.64 10.47 5.13
C ILE A 82 -9.84 11.78 5.25
N GLY A 83 -8.58 11.76 4.82
CA GLY A 83 -7.70 12.93 4.79
C GLY A 83 -8.28 14.08 3.96
N ASP A 84 -8.69 13.77 2.74
CA ASP A 84 -9.31 14.75 1.82
C ASP A 84 -10.57 15.37 2.43
N TRP A 85 -11.45 14.55 3.04
CA TRP A 85 -12.67 15.02 3.67
C TRP A 85 -12.42 15.92 4.89
N LEU A 86 -11.39 15.61 5.68
CA LEU A 86 -10.98 16.45 6.81
C LEU A 86 -10.45 17.81 6.33
N GLU A 87 -9.73 17.83 5.21
CA GLU A 87 -9.20 19.05 4.61
C GLU A 87 -10.32 19.96 4.08
N GLU A 88 -11.29 19.40 3.36
CA GLU A 88 -12.46 20.13 2.87
C GLU A 88 -13.23 20.78 4.02
N LYS A 89 -13.44 20.05 5.13
CA LYS A 89 -14.08 20.60 6.33
C LYS A 89 -13.26 21.69 7.00
N SER A 90 -11.93 21.55 7.04
CA SER A 90 -11.04 22.55 7.62
C SER A 90 -11.04 23.86 6.82
N LYS A 91 -11.29 23.82 5.51
CA LYS A 91 -11.43 25.01 4.66
C LYS A 91 -12.83 25.64 4.69
N ALA A 92 -13.84 24.85 5.03
CA ALA A 92 -15.23 25.29 5.11
C ALA A 92 -15.61 25.93 6.46
N ALA A 93 -14.72 25.86 7.45
CA ALA A 93 -14.86 26.46 8.78
C ALA A 93 -14.05 27.76 8.88
#